data_AF-A0A7V9MEH6-F1
#
_entry.id   AF-A0A7V9MEH6-F1
#
_cell.length_a   1.000
_cell.length_b   1.000
_cell.length_c   1.000
_cell.angle_alpha   90.00
_cell.angle_beta   90.00
_cell.angle_gamma   90.00
#
_symmetry.space_group_name_H-M   'P 1'
#
loop_
_entity.id
_entity.type
_entity.pdbx_description
1 polymer ?
#
loop_
_entity_poly.entity_id
_entity_poly.type
_entity_poly.pdbx_seq_one_letter_code
_entity_poly.pdbx_strand_id
1 'polypeptide(L)'
;MSERPFSDLFYDGETLTLDPDSGGRRFGIDPRCLGGPPVAGAYAHVCALADPDARLPYDQPEVQQARRDALAWWIPLLGEALVCLTTISLDSVHYGGAITVSRDARQFGADPFARLFPGRTHRTDLFGAVLAPPGPVLERYGGAPWPGGAF
;
A
#
# COMPACT_ATOMS: atom_id res chain seq x y z
N MET A 1 -21.99 -7.12 -12.76
CA MET A 1 -21.74 -6.19 -11.63
C MET A 1 -20.31 -5.72 -11.79
N SER A 2 -20.08 -4.42 -12.00
CA SER A 2 -18.72 -3.90 -12.18
C SER A 2 -17.97 -4.06 -10.87
N GLU A 3 -16.93 -4.88 -10.87
CA GLU A 3 -16.01 -5.04 -9.73
C GLU A 3 -15.41 -3.67 -9.42
N ARG A 4 -15.46 -3.23 -8.15
CA ARG A 4 -14.80 -1.97 -7.77
C ARG A 4 -13.29 -2.17 -7.93
N PRO A 5 -12.57 -1.23 -8.57
CA PRO A 5 -11.14 -1.41 -8.84
C PRO A 5 -10.26 -1.30 -7.58
N PHE A 6 -10.85 -0.97 -6.43
CA PHE A 6 -10.19 -0.80 -5.14
C PHE A 6 -11.07 -1.30 -3.99
N SER A 7 -10.43 -1.71 -2.90
CA SER A 7 -11.06 -1.88 -1.59
C SER A 7 -10.82 -0.66 -0.73
N ASP A 8 -11.79 -0.34 0.13
CA ASP A 8 -11.70 0.80 1.04
C ASP A 8 -10.96 0.41 2.33
N LEU A 9 -10.08 1.29 2.77
CA LEU A 9 -9.35 1.24 4.03
C LEU A 9 -9.41 2.62 4.68
N PHE A 10 -9.48 2.69 5.99
CA PHE A 10 -9.59 3.95 6.73
C PHE A 10 -8.39 4.11 7.67
N TYR A 11 -7.83 5.32 7.71
CA TYR A 11 -6.67 5.65 8.51
C TYR A 11 -6.75 7.06 9.08
N ASP A 12 -6.55 7.19 10.39
CA ASP A 12 -6.59 8.47 11.12
C ASP A 12 -5.18 8.98 11.52
N GLY A 13 -4.11 8.28 11.13
CA GLY A 13 -2.73 8.57 11.55
C GLY A 13 -2.22 7.64 12.66
N GLU A 14 -3.12 6.97 13.37
CA GLU A 14 -2.84 6.11 14.52
C GLU A 14 -3.37 4.68 14.30
N THR A 15 -4.54 4.54 13.68
CA THR A 15 -5.31 3.30 13.58
C THR A 15 -5.67 3.02 12.13
N LEU A 16 -5.39 1.78 11.71
CA LEU A 16 -5.76 1.25 10.41
C LEU A 16 -6.97 0.32 10.55
N THR A 17 -8.05 0.58 9.80
CA THR A 17 -9.30 -0.18 9.95
C THR A 17 -10.07 -0.30 8.63
N LEU A 18 -11.01 -1.24 8.58
CA LEU A 18 -11.99 -1.40 7.50
C LEU A 18 -13.36 -0.81 7.85
N ASP A 19 -13.51 -0.28 9.07
CA ASP A 19 -14.74 0.33 9.55
C ASP A 19 -14.98 1.71 8.91
N PRO A 20 -16.04 1.89 8.09
CA PRO A 20 -16.34 3.16 7.46
C PRO A 20 -16.77 4.26 8.44
N ASP A 21 -17.21 3.88 9.65
CA ASP A 21 -17.67 4.82 10.67
C ASP A 21 -16.53 5.26 11.61
N SER A 22 -15.30 4.80 11.37
CA SER A 22 -14.12 5.13 12.17
C SER A 22 -13.72 6.62 12.16
N GLY A 23 -14.22 7.40 11.20
CA GLY A 23 -13.83 8.80 11.00
C GLY A 23 -12.43 9.00 10.41
N GLY A 24 -11.70 7.91 10.11
CA GLY A 24 -10.42 7.96 9.42
C GLY A 24 -10.55 8.37 7.95
N ARG A 25 -9.46 8.86 7.37
CA ARG A 25 -9.41 9.18 5.95
C ARG A 25 -9.56 7.92 5.12
N ARG A 26 -10.47 7.97 4.14
CA ARG A 26 -10.71 6.87 3.22
C ARG A 26 -9.61 6.76 2.17
N PHE A 27 -9.10 5.56 1.98
CA PHE A 27 -8.09 5.19 1.01
C PHE A 27 -8.57 4.02 0.15
N GLY A 28 -8.34 4.12 -1.16
CA GLY A 28 -8.48 3.00 -2.07
C GLY A 28 -7.17 2.20 -2.13
N ILE A 29 -7.24 0.91 -1.84
CA ILE A 29 -6.09 -0.02 -1.91
C ILE A 29 -6.38 -1.20 -2.84
N ASP A 30 -5.33 -1.93 -3.23
CA ASP A 30 -5.47 -3.10 -4.10
C ASP A 30 -6.32 -4.16 -3.38
N PRO A 31 -7.46 -4.58 -3.95
CA PRO A 31 -8.39 -5.48 -3.29
C PRO A 31 -7.76 -6.84 -2.95
N ARG A 32 -6.69 -7.25 -3.66
CA ARG A 32 -5.98 -8.50 -3.37
C ARG A 32 -5.30 -8.50 -1.99
N CYS A 33 -4.89 -7.33 -1.50
CA CYS A 33 -4.29 -7.20 -0.17
C CYS A 33 -5.28 -7.57 0.95
N LEU A 34 -6.58 -7.52 0.66
CA LEU A 34 -7.67 -7.92 1.58
C LEU A 34 -8.43 -9.18 1.11
N GLY A 35 -8.04 -9.77 -0.02
CA GLY A 35 -8.78 -10.87 -0.65
C GLY A 35 -8.39 -12.26 -0.16
N GLY A 36 -7.20 -12.42 0.41
CA GLY A 36 -6.71 -13.68 0.97
C GLY A 36 -6.95 -13.81 2.48
N PRO A 37 -6.72 -15.00 3.07
CA PRO A 37 -6.74 -15.18 4.52
C PRO A 37 -5.75 -14.22 5.20
N PRO A 38 -6.16 -13.52 6.28
CA PRO A 38 -5.25 -12.59 6.94
C PRO A 38 -4.03 -13.28 7.54
N VAL A 39 -2.88 -12.61 7.45
CA VAL A 39 -1.63 -13.05 8.08
C VAL A 39 -1.57 -12.48 9.49
N ALA A 40 -1.83 -13.33 10.48
CA ALA A 40 -1.88 -12.92 11.88
C ALA A 40 -0.53 -12.38 12.38
N GLY A 41 -0.57 -11.30 13.14
CA GLY A 41 0.60 -10.66 13.77
C GLY A 41 1.55 -9.98 12.79
N ALA A 42 1.12 -9.73 11.55
CA ALA A 42 1.91 -9.00 10.56
C ALA A 42 2.08 -7.53 10.97
N TYR A 43 2.96 -6.83 10.26
CA TYR A 43 3.18 -5.41 10.41
C TYR A 43 2.84 -4.68 9.11
N ALA A 44 2.06 -3.61 9.21
CA ALA A 44 1.82 -2.66 8.13
C ALA A 44 2.65 -1.39 8.36
N HIS A 45 3.50 -1.06 7.41
CA HIS A 45 4.15 0.24 7.32
C HIS A 45 3.31 1.15 6.43
N VAL A 46 2.66 2.14 7.03
CA VAL A 46 1.75 3.07 6.37
C VAL A 46 2.49 4.38 6.15
N CYS A 47 2.80 4.69 4.90
CA CYS A 47 3.37 5.97 4.47
C CYS A 47 2.25 6.82 3.87
N ALA A 48 1.42 7.40 4.72
CA ALA A 48 0.26 8.22 4.34
C ALA A 48 -0.12 9.18 5.48
N LEU A 49 -0.86 10.24 5.15
CA LEU A 49 -1.37 11.22 6.13
C LEU A 49 -2.90 11.23 6.14
N ALA A 50 -3.49 11.41 7.32
CA ALA A 50 -4.93 11.58 7.49
C ALA A 50 -5.44 12.97 7.05
N ASP A 51 -4.54 13.92 6.83
CA ASP A 51 -4.85 15.24 6.30
C ASP A 51 -5.47 15.13 4.89
N PRO A 52 -6.70 15.62 4.64
CA PRO A 52 -7.34 15.55 3.33
C PRO A 52 -6.57 16.27 2.22
N ASP A 53 -5.77 17.30 2.54
CA ASP A 53 -4.99 18.06 1.57
C ASP A 53 -3.65 17.38 1.22
N ALA A 54 -3.23 16.38 2.00
CA ALA A 54 -2.04 15.59 1.70
C ALA A 54 -2.29 14.66 0.52
N ARG A 55 -1.89 15.08 -0.68
CA ARG A 55 -2.02 14.33 -1.94
C ARG A 55 -0.94 14.74 -2.93
N LEU A 56 -0.53 13.81 -3.79
CA LEU A 56 0.41 14.06 -4.89
C LEU A 56 -0.20 13.57 -6.21
N PRO A 57 0.08 14.18 -7.36
CA PRO A 57 -0.23 13.58 -8.66
C PRO A 57 0.48 12.24 -8.83
N TYR A 58 -0.21 11.24 -9.39
CA TYR A 58 0.38 9.92 -9.63
C TYR A 58 1.59 9.95 -10.57
N ASP A 59 1.61 10.86 -11.54
CA ASP A 59 2.68 11.04 -12.52
C ASP A 59 3.84 11.91 -12.01
N GLN A 60 3.74 12.42 -10.77
CA GLN A 60 4.80 13.21 -10.17
C GLN A 60 6.13 12.41 -10.12
N PRO A 61 7.27 12.99 -10.54
CA PRO A 61 8.54 12.26 -10.66
C PRO A 61 8.99 11.54 -9.39
N GLU A 62 8.76 12.14 -8.21
CA GLU A 62 9.10 11.54 -6.91
C GLU A 62 8.25 10.30 -6.60
N VAL A 63 6.94 10.33 -6.92
CA VAL A 63 6.04 9.17 -6.79
C VAL A 63 6.53 8.05 -7.70
N GLN A 64 6.86 8.38 -8.94
CA GLN A 64 7.37 7.42 -9.91
C GLN A 64 8.73 6.84 -9.50
N GLN A 65 9.61 7.64 -8.89
CA GLN A 65 10.89 7.16 -8.39
C GLN A 65 10.71 6.20 -7.20
N ALA A 66 9.83 6.52 -6.25
CA ALA A 66 9.55 5.62 -5.12
C ALA A 66 9.01 4.27 -5.60
N ARG A 67 8.16 4.26 -6.63
CA ARG A 67 7.64 3.02 -7.25
C ARG A 67 8.72 2.23 -7.98
N ARG A 68 9.63 2.90 -8.71
CA ARG A 68 10.78 2.25 -9.34
C ARG A 68 11.72 1.64 -8.30
N ASP A 69 11.99 2.34 -7.22
CA ASP A 69 12.79 1.84 -6.10
C ASP A 69 12.10 0.65 -5.42
N ALA A 70 10.77 0.71 -5.30
CA ALA A 70 9.98 -0.37 -4.74
C ALA A 70 10.18 -1.69 -5.51
N LEU A 71 10.14 -1.59 -6.84
CA LEU A 71 10.40 -2.69 -7.77
C LEU A 71 11.86 -3.14 -7.78
N ALA A 72 12.79 -2.19 -7.84
CA ALA A 72 14.19 -2.47 -8.07
C ALA A 72 14.85 -3.15 -6.87
N TRP A 73 14.47 -2.79 -5.64
CA TRP A 73 15.15 -3.31 -4.45
C TRP A 73 14.26 -3.48 -3.22
N TRP A 74 13.18 -2.71 -3.04
CA TRP A 74 12.38 -2.81 -1.81
C TRP A 74 11.67 -4.16 -1.67
N ILE A 75 10.94 -4.58 -2.71
CA ILE A 75 10.27 -5.88 -2.75
C ILE A 75 11.29 -7.02 -2.63
N PRO A 76 12.40 -7.05 -3.42
CA PRO A 76 13.46 -8.04 -3.23
C PRO A 76 14.04 -8.08 -1.82
N LEU A 77 14.24 -6.93 -1.18
CA LEU A 77 14.78 -6.84 0.18
C LEU A 77 13.85 -7.48 1.21
N LEU A 78 12.53 -7.34 1.05
CA LEU A 78 11.54 -7.97 1.92
C LEU A 78 11.40 -9.48 1.65
N GLY A 79 11.56 -9.89 0.40
CA GLY A 79 11.53 -11.29 -0.02
C GLY A 79 10.30 -12.04 0.51
N GLU A 80 10.53 -13.23 1.07
CA GLU A 80 9.49 -14.10 1.65
C GLU A 80 8.75 -13.49 2.87
N ALA A 81 9.27 -12.42 3.46
CA ALA A 81 8.58 -11.72 4.54
C ALA A 81 7.49 -10.79 4.00
N LEU A 82 7.51 -10.40 2.72
CA LEU A 82 6.46 -9.57 2.12
C LEU A 82 5.12 -10.32 2.15
N VAL A 83 4.11 -9.68 2.73
CA VAL A 83 2.72 -10.14 2.69
C VAL A 83 2.05 -9.50 1.49
N CYS A 84 2.05 -8.17 1.41
CA CYS A 84 1.54 -7.44 0.27
C CYS A 84 2.10 -6.02 0.26
N LEU A 85 2.08 -5.37 -0.90
CA LEU A 85 2.36 -3.95 -1.03
C LEU A 85 1.29 -3.32 -1.92
N THR A 86 0.83 -2.14 -1.51
CA THR A 86 -0.17 -1.38 -2.27
C THR A 86 0.10 0.11 -2.23
N THR A 87 -0.04 0.79 -3.37
CA THR A 87 -0.16 2.26 -3.38
C THR A 87 -1.59 2.66 -3.06
N ILE A 88 -1.75 3.77 -2.35
CA ILE A 88 -3.05 4.31 -1.97
C ILE A 88 -3.54 5.27 -3.06
N SER A 89 -4.72 5.00 -3.62
CA SER A 89 -5.46 5.94 -4.46
C SER A 89 -6.45 6.74 -3.62
N LEU A 90 -6.42 8.06 -3.78
CA LEU A 90 -7.45 8.96 -3.23
C LEU A 90 -8.59 9.15 -4.23
N ASP A 91 -8.23 9.23 -5.51
CA ASP A 91 -9.13 9.26 -6.66
C ASP A 91 -8.38 8.74 -7.91
N SER A 92 -8.89 9.02 -9.11
CA SER A 92 -8.32 8.52 -10.37
C SER A 92 -6.95 9.10 -10.73
N VAL A 93 -6.53 10.21 -10.13
CA VAL A 93 -5.29 10.93 -10.48
C VAL A 93 -4.40 11.26 -9.28
N HIS A 94 -4.92 11.19 -8.05
CA HIS A 94 -4.17 11.51 -6.84
C HIS A 94 -3.70 10.26 -6.08
N TYR A 95 -2.39 10.25 -5.84
CA TYR A 95 -1.66 9.36 -4.94
C TYR A 95 -1.78 9.85 -3.49
N GLY A 96 -2.15 8.93 -2.59
CA GLY A 96 -2.30 9.20 -1.16
C GLY A 96 -1.24 8.55 -0.26
N GLY A 97 -0.31 7.78 -0.83
CA GLY A 97 0.71 7.07 -0.07
C GLY A 97 0.86 5.61 -0.45
N ALA A 98 1.46 4.82 0.43
CA ALA A 98 1.58 3.38 0.24
C ALA A 98 1.52 2.63 1.57
N ILE A 99 1.16 1.36 1.50
CA ILE A 99 1.18 0.42 2.62
C ILE A 99 2.01 -0.79 2.23
N THR A 100 3.13 -0.97 2.92
CA THR A 100 3.92 -2.20 2.87
C THR A 100 3.52 -3.09 4.03
N VAL A 101 3.08 -4.33 3.78
CA VAL A 101 2.78 -5.30 4.83
C VAL A 101 3.80 -6.41 4.81
N SER A 102 4.41 -6.69 5.96
CA SER A 102 5.42 -7.73 6.12
C SER A 102 5.24 -8.51 7.41
N ARG A 103 5.71 -9.76 7.42
CA ARG A 103 5.84 -10.58 8.63
C ARG A 103 6.90 -10.03 9.59
N ASP A 104 7.76 -9.13 9.13
CA ASP A 104 8.87 -8.56 9.90
C ASP A 104 9.04 -7.06 9.58
N ALA A 105 9.12 -6.23 10.63
CA ALA A 105 9.23 -4.78 10.50
C ALA A 105 10.68 -4.27 10.37
N ARG A 106 11.71 -5.12 10.51
CA ARG A 106 13.13 -4.69 10.59
C ARG A 106 13.59 -3.80 9.43
N GLN A 107 13.03 -4.00 8.23
CA GLN A 107 13.45 -3.28 7.03
C GLN A 107 12.69 -1.97 6.78
N PHE A 108 11.62 -1.67 7.53
CA PHE A 108 10.74 -0.52 7.25
C PHE A 108 11.44 0.85 7.30
N GLY A 109 12.57 0.97 8.01
CA GLY A 109 13.38 2.18 7.98
C GLY A 109 13.96 2.52 6.60
N ALA A 110 13.97 1.56 5.67
CA ALA A 110 14.40 1.73 4.29
C ALA A 110 13.22 1.87 3.30
N ASP A 111 11.97 1.97 3.74
CA ASP A 111 10.82 2.04 2.83
C ASP A 111 10.93 3.28 1.91
N PRO A 112 10.95 3.11 0.57
CA PRO A 112 11.11 4.24 -0.36
C PRO A 112 9.94 5.23 -0.32
N PHE A 113 8.74 4.80 0.09
CA PHE A 113 7.56 5.66 0.18
C PHE A 113 7.62 6.60 1.38
N ALA A 114 8.45 6.29 2.40
CA ALA A 114 8.68 7.16 3.56
C ALA A 114 9.30 8.53 3.19
N ARG A 115 9.83 8.65 1.96
CA ARG A 115 10.34 9.91 1.39
C ARG A 115 9.23 10.86 0.93
N LEU A 116 8.03 10.33 0.66
CA LEU A 116 6.88 11.09 0.18
C LEU A 116 5.96 11.49 1.34
N PHE A 117 5.68 10.53 2.22
CA PHE A 117 4.90 10.72 3.44
C PHE A 117 5.58 9.98 4.59
N PRO A 118 5.62 10.56 5.81
CA PRO A 118 6.18 9.88 6.97
C PRO A 118 5.58 8.47 7.16
N GLY A 119 6.45 7.48 7.35
CA GLY A 119 6.06 6.10 7.57
C GLY A 119 5.75 5.79 9.03
N ARG A 120 4.67 5.06 9.28
CA ARG A 120 4.30 4.56 10.61
C ARG A 120 4.04 3.06 10.58
N THR A 121 4.61 2.34 11.55
CA THR A 121 4.46 0.90 11.68
C THR A 121 3.31 0.55 12.62
N HIS A 122 2.43 -0.35 12.17
CA HIS A 122 1.29 -0.87 12.91
C HIS A 122 1.34 -2.39 12.92
N ARG A 123 0.95 -3.03 14.03
CA ARG A 123 0.61 -4.46 13.99
C ARG A 123 -0.78 -4.60 13.38
N THR A 124 -1.00 -5.66 12.60
CA THR A 124 -2.25 -5.84 11.88
C THR A 124 -2.56 -7.32 11.62
N ASP A 125 -3.86 -7.62 11.62
CA ASP A 125 -4.44 -8.90 11.22
C ASP A 125 -5.44 -8.70 10.05
N LEU A 126 -5.30 -7.59 9.29
CA LEU A 126 -6.25 -7.23 8.22
C LEU A 126 -5.88 -7.82 6.86
N PHE A 127 -4.57 -7.97 6.59
CA PHE A 127 -4.07 -8.19 5.23
C PHE A 127 -3.71 -9.64 4.95
N GLY A 128 -4.05 -10.08 3.75
CA GLY A 128 -3.67 -11.38 3.21
C GLY A 128 -2.44 -11.31 2.30
N ALA A 129 -1.75 -12.44 2.17
CA ALA A 129 -0.59 -12.54 1.29
C ALA A 129 -1.00 -12.44 -0.20
N VAL A 130 -0.30 -11.60 -0.96
CA VAL A 130 -0.50 -11.42 -2.40
C VAL A 130 0.66 -12.07 -3.15
N LEU A 131 0.34 -13.10 -3.94
CA LEU A 131 1.32 -13.72 -4.82
C LEU A 131 1.74 -12.75 -5.91
N ALA A 132 2.99 -12.88 -6.35
CA ALA A 132 3.50 -12.18 -7.51
C ALA A 132 2.59 -12.45 -8.72
N PRO A 133 2.20 -11.42 -9.49
CA PRO A 133 1.55 -11.65 -10.77
C PRO A 133 2.50 -12.45 -11.68
N PRO A 134 2.01 -13.42 -12.44
CA PRO A 134 2.84 -14.07 -13.45
C PRO A 134 3.18 -13.08 -14.57
N GLY A 135 4.48 -12.89 -14.85
CA GLY A 135 5.00 -12.10 -15.99
C GLY A 135 5.43 -10.66 -15.66
N PRO A 136 6.04 -9.93 -16.62
CA PRO A 136 6.45 -8.55 -16.42
C PRO A 136 5.21 -7.68 -16.17
N VAL A 137 5.10 -7.14 -14.95
CA VAL A 137 3.93 -6.39 -14.50
C VAL A 137 3.82 -5.09 -15.28
N LEU A 138 2.80 -5.02 -16.14
CA LEU A 138 2.32 -3.76 -16.71
C LEU A 138 1.60 -2.97 -15.63
N GLU A 139 2.01 -1.72 -15.46
CA GLU A 139 1.26 -0.71 -14.73
C GLU A 139 -0.18 -0.64 -15.26
N ARG A 140 -1.17 -0.79 -14.38
CA ARG A 140 -2.57 -0.65 -14.77
C ARG A 140 -2.91 0.84 -14.86
N TYR A 141 -3.09 1.32 -16.09
CA TYR A 141 -3.71 2.61 -16.36
C TYR A 141 -5.15 2.65 -15.78
N GLY A 142 -5.50 3.74 -15.10
CA GLY A 142 -6.86 3.97 -14.57
C GLY A 142 -6.96 4.29 -13.07
N GLY A 143 -5.86 4.67 -12.41
CA GLY A 143 -5.89 5.04 -10.98
C GLY A 143 -6.06 3.86 -10.02
N ALA A 144 -5.90 2.62 -10.52
CA ALA A 144 -5.95 1.42 -9.71
C ALA A 144 -4.66 1.29 -8.86
N PRO A 145 -4.79 0.98 -7.56
CA PRO A 145 -3.67 0.65 -6.69
C PRO A 145 -2.72 -0.39 -7.30
N TRP A 146 -1.42 -0.18 -7.14
CA TRP A 146 -0.40 -1.09 -7.67
C TRP A 146 -0.24 -2.32 -6.77
N PRO A 147 -0.26 -3.57 -7.30
CA PRO A 147 0.14 -4.75 -6.54
C PRO A 147 1.67 -4.85 -6.43
N GLY A 148 2.18 -5.03 -5.22
CA GLY A 148 3.49 -5.64 -5.01
C GLY A 148 3.35 -7.06 -4.44
N GLY A 149 3.94 -8.02 -5.15
CA GLY A 149 4.27 -9.37 -4.68
C GLY A 149 5.74 -9.65 -5.03
N ALA A 150 6.35 -10.68 -4.43
CA ALA A 150 7.78 -10.99 -4.63
C ALA A 150 8.09 -11.34 -6.10
N PHE A 151 8.97 -10.58 -6.76
CA PHE A 151 9.41 -10.81 -8.14
C PHE A 151 10.61 -11.76 -8.21
#